data_AF-A0A934KRD4-F1
#
_entry.id   AF-A0A934KRD4-F1
#
_cell.length_a   1.000
_cell.length_b   1.000
_cell.length_c   1.000
_cell.angle_alpha   90.00
_cell.angle_beta   90.00
_cell.angle_gamma   90.00
#
_symmetry.space_group_name_H-M   'P 1'
#
loop_
_entity.id
_entity.type
_entity.pdbx_description
1 polymer ?
#
loop_
_entity_poly.entity_id
_entity_poly.type
_entity_poly.pdbx_seq_one_letter_code
_entity_poly.pdbx_strand_id
1 'polypeptide(L)'
;MNLEAHYSKLYKTSIDKIASERYEIDHMIHSDQDNRFGLSLVIRPSYAVKNEIQKFLNKLKSVAPDQYYYPDSDLHITVISIISCYDGFDMAMINVPAYSNLIKQSLQKTPEISISCRGITASPSCIMVQGFLNDASLNNLRDNLRAAFKNSDLQQSMDERYVIHTAHATVFRFSQPLQETKKFLKMVEKYSDYNFGTFKVNALELVHNDWYHREKLSTKLHEFDLDSSATNSKQG
;
A
#
# COMPACT_ATOMS: atom_id res chain seq x y z
N MET A 1 17.52 -4.71 6.08
CA MET A 1 17.18 -5.43 4.83
C MET A 1 17.60 -4.56 3.65
N ASN A 2 18.17 -5.14 2.59
CA ASN A 2 18.43 -4.39 1.35
C ASN A 2 17.13 -4.34 0.52
N LEU A 3 16.46 -3.17 0.49
CA LEU A 3 15.18 -2.97 -0.20
C LEU A 3 15.29 -3.16 -1.72
N GLU A 4 16.38 -2.69 -2.32
CA GLU A 4 16.62 -2.79 -3.77
C GLU A 4 16.78 -4.25 -4.20
N ALA A 5 17.55 -5.03 -3.45
CA ALA A 5 17.69 -6.47 -3.67
C ALA A 5 16.35 -7.21 -3.48
N HIS A 6 15.55 -6.80 -2.50
CA HIS A 6 14.23 -7.39 -2.26
C HIS A 6 13.26 -7.11 -3.42
N TYR A 7 13.16 -5.85 -3.85
CA TYR A 7 12.35 -5.48 -5.01
C TYR A 7 12.83 -6.16 -6.30
N SER A 8 14.14 -6.22 -6.54
CA SER A 8 14.72 -6.91 -7.70
C SER A 8 14.38 -8.41 -7.70
N LYS A 9 14.40 -9.06 -6.53
CA LYS A 9 14.00 -10.47 -6.40
C LYS A 9 12.52 -10.67 -6.72
N LEU A 10 11.64 -9.81 -6.21
CA LEU A 10 10.21 -9.85 -6.53
C LEU A 10 9.99 -9.69 -8.04
N TYR A 11 10.56 -8.65 -8.62
CA TYR A 11 10.45 -8.37 -10.05
C TYR A 11 10.90 -9.55 -10.91
N LYS A 12 12.13 -10.06 -10.70
CA LYS A 12 12.66 -11.18 -11.50
C LYS A 12 11.75 -12.42 -11.41
N THR A 13 11.34 -12.78 -10.19
CA THR A 13 10.50 -13.97 -9.97
C THR A 13 9.14 -13.82 -10.65
N SER A 14 8.57 -12.62 -10.63
CA SER A 14 7.23 -12.36 -11.17
C SER A 14 7.22 -12.17 -12.67
N ILE A 15 8.22 -11.52 -13.26
CA ILE A 15 8.31 -11.33 -14.71
C ILE A 15 8.47 -12.66 -15.43
N ASP A 16 9.24 -13.61 -14.88
CA ASP A 16 9.35 -14.97 -15.44
C ASP A 16 7.98 -15.69 -15.44
N LYS A 17 7.21 -15.55 -14.35
CA LYS A 17 5.84 -16.08 -14.28
C LYS A 17 4.91 -15.41 -15.28
N ILE A 18 4.96 -14.09 -15.40
CA ILE A 18 4.13 -13.33 -16.34
C ILE A 18 4.45 -13.72 -17.78
N ALA A 19 5.73 -13.80 -18.13
CA ALA A 19 6.21 -14.19 -19.46
C ALA A 19 5.80 -15.62 -19.85
N SER A 20 5.69 -16.51 -18.86
CA SER A 20 5.23 -17.89 -19.03
C SER A 20 3.72 -18.09 -18.83
N GLU A 21 2.95 -17.00 -18.77
CA GLU A 21 1.49 -17.01 -18.56
C GLU A 21 1.03 -17.70 -17.27
N ARG A 22 1.91 -17.78 -16.28
CA ARG A 22 1.67 -18.31 -14.92
C ARG A 22 1.43 -17.19 -13.90
N TYR A 23 0.93 -16.04 -14.36
CA TYR A 23 0.47 -14.97 -13.49
C TYR A 23 -0.92 -15.30 -12.93
N GLU A 24 -1.30 -14.62 -11.86
CA GLU A 24 -2.50 -14.93 -11.08
C GLU A 24 -3.58 -13.89 -11.39
N ILE A 25 -4.70 -14.34 -11.96
CA ILE A 25 -5.87 -13.50 -12.22
C ILE A 25 -6.67 -13.34 -10.93
N ASP A 26 -6.96 -12.09 -10.57
CA ASP A 26 -7.77 -11.74 -9.42
C ASP A 26 -9.26 -11.78 -9.77
N HIS A 27 -9.87 -12.96 -9.61
CA HIS A 27 -11.27 -13.20 -9.99
C HIS A 27 -12.29 -12.42 -9.15
N MET A 28 -11.90 -11.88 -7.98
CA MET A 28 -12.80 -11.20 -7.06
C MET A 28 -12.84 -9.68 -7.26
N ILE A 29 -11.92 -9.11 -8.05
CA ILE A 29 -11.74 -7.66 -8.14
C ILE A 29 -12.91 -6.89 -8.74
N HIS A 30 -13.68 -7.57 -9.60
CA HIS A 30 -14.92 -7.06 -10.20
C HIS A 30 -16.17 -7.71 -9.58
N SER A 31 -16.01 -8.55 -8.56
CA SER A 31 -17.14 -9.21 -7.90
C SER A 31 -17.78 -8.26 -6.88
N ASP A 32 -19.10 -8.09 -6.98
CA ASP A 32 -19.90 -7.40 -5.97
C ASP A 32 -20.14 -8.28 -4.73
N GLN A 33 -19.67 -9.53 -4.74
CA GLN A 33 -19.74 -10.47 -3.62
C GLN A 33 -18.42 -10.53 -2.83
N ASP A 34 -17.41 -9.72 -3.19
CA ASP A 34 -16.18 -9.64 -2.40
C ASP A 34 -16.41 -8.83 -1.12
N ASN A 35 -16.81 -9.53 -0.06
CA ASN A 35 -17.07 -8.97 1.26
C ASN A 35 -15.85 -9.05 2.18
N ARG A 36 -14.63 -9.15 1.62
CA ARG A 36 -13.41 -9.15 2.42
C ARG A 36 -13.06 -7.73 2.82
N PHE A 37 -13.31 -7.44 4.09
CA PHE A 37 -12.96 -6.16 4.72
C PHE A 37 -11.97 -6.38 5.86
N GLY A 38 -11.24 -5.32 6.20
CA GLY A 38 -10.29 -5.32 7.31
C GLY A 38 -9.98 -3.90 7.77
N LEU A 39 -8.92 -3.79 8.57
CA LEU A 39 -8.49 -2.56 9.18
C LEU A 39 -7.01 -2.33 8.92
N SER A 40 -6.67 -1.21 8.29
CA SER A 40 -5.28 -0.90 7.93
C SER A 40 -4.90 0.53 8.30
N LEU A 41 -3.60 0.72 8.53
CA LEU A 41 -2.98 2.04 8.58
C LEU A 41 -2.26 2.28 7.26
N VAL A 42 -2.58 3.39 6.58
CA VAL A 42 -2.07 3.68 5.24
C VAL A 42 -1.49 5.08 5.12
N ILE A 43 -0.61 5.25 4.14
CA ILE A 43 -0.09 6.54 3.66
C ILE A 43 -0.70 6.82 2.29
N ARG A 44 -1.12 8.06 2.06
CA ARG A 44 -1.51 8.55 0.74
C ARG A 44 -0.33 9.23 0.04
N PRO A 45 0.10 8.78 -1.15
CA PRO A 45 1.11 9.49 -1.92
C PRO A 45 0.67 10.92 -2.26
N SER A 46 1.64 11.83 -2.42
CA SER A 46 1.35 13.20 -2.82
C SER A 46 0.67 13.27 -4.19
N TYR A 47 -0.05 14.36 -4.44
CA TYR A 47 -0.71 14.59 -5.74
C TYR A 47 0.27 14.51 -6.91
N ALA A 48 1.49 15.05 -6.75
CA ALA A 48 2.53 14.99 -7.76
C ALA A 48 2.94 13.55 -8.11
N VAL A 49 3.16 12.70 -7.10
CA VAL A 49 3.49 11.28 -7.30
C VAL A 49 2.31 10.53 -7.92
N LYS A 50 1.07 10.76 -7.45
CA LYS A 50 -0.13 10.13 -8.03
C LYS A 50 -0.29 10.47 -9.51
N ASN A 51 -0.07 11.72 -9.90
CA ASN A 51 -0.11 12.13 -11.31
C ASN A 51 0.92 11.39 -12.18
N GLU A 52 2.15 11.20 -11.69
CA GLU A 52 3.16 10.42 -12.42
C GLU A 52 2.76 8.94 -12.54
N ILE A 53 2.15 8.38 -11.49
CA ILE A 53 1.60 7.02 -11.53
C ILE A 53 0.49 6.94 -12.59
N GLN A 54 -0.46 7.88 -12.64
CA GLN A 54 -1.53 7.85 -13.66
C GLN A 54 -1.00 8.00 -15.08
N LYS A 55 0.04 8.81 -15.31
CA LYS A 55 0.71 8.88 -16.62
C LYS A 55 1.26 7.53 -17.03
N PHE A 56 1.90 6.80 -16.11
CA PHE A 56 2.35 5.44 -16.35
C PHE A 56 1.17 4.49 -16.65
N LEU A 57 0.13 4.49 -15.82
CA LEU A 57 -1.04 3.63 -15.99
C LEU A 57 -1.75 3.89 -17.33
N ASN A 58 -1.84 5.14 -17.78
CA ASN A 58 -2.41 5.48 -19.08
C ASN A 58 -1.60 4.91 -20.25
N LYS A 59 -0.25 4.88 -20.15
CA LYS A 59 0.56 4.19 -21.16
C LYS A 59 0.38 2.68 -21.08
N LEU A 60 0.26 2.11 -19.89
CA LEU A 60 0.06 0.67 -19.72
C LEU A 60 -1.31 0.21 -20.27
N LYS A 61 -2.36 1.03 -20.10
CA LYS A 61 -3.69 0.79 -20.71
C LYS A 61 -3.65 0.63 -22.23
N SER A 62 -2.72 1.30 -22.92
CA SER A 62 -2.59 1.16 -24.39
C SER A 62 -2.15 -0.24 -24.84
N VAL A 63 -1.57 -1.06 -23.94
CA VAL A 63 -1.10 -2.41 -24.25
C VAL A 63 -1.84 -3.51 -23.47
N ALA A 64 -2.58 -3.17 -22.42
CA ALA A 64 -3.36 -4.10 -21.60
C ALA A 64 -4.66 -3.44 -21.08
N PRO A 65 -5.61 -3.06 -21.95
CA PRO A 65 -6.75 -2.22 -21.57
C PRO A 65 -7.73 -2.87 -20.58
N ASP A 66 -7.91 -4.19 -20.65
CA ASP A 66 -8.99 -4.91 -19.93
C ASP A 66 -8.63 -5.34 -18.51
N GLN A 67 -7.65 -4.64 -17.91
CA GLN A 67 -7.09 -4.97 -16.61
C GLN A 67 -7.60 -4.00 -15.54
N TYR A 68 -7.36 -4.31 -14.26
CA TYR A 68 -7.72 -3.40 -13.19
C TYR A 68 -6.59 -2.40 -12.94
N TYR A 69 -6.93 -1.11 -13.03
CA TYR A 69 -6.04 0.02 -12.80
C TYR A 69 -6.52 0.81 -11.59
N TYR A 70 -5.64 1.07 -10.63
CA TYR A 70 -5.99 1.83 -9.44
C TYR A 70 -6.22 3.31 -9.80
N PRO A 71 -7.40 3.88 -9.53
CA PRO A 71 -7.63 5.32 -9.65
C PRO A 71 -6.89 6.07 -8.53
N ASP A 72 -6.75 7.39 -8.69
CA ASP A 72 -6.04 8.24 -7.72
C ASP A 72 -6.60 8.20 -6.30
N SER A 73 -7.89 7.93 -6.15
CA SER A 73 -8.59 7.78 -4.87
C SER A 73 -8.13 6.54 -4.10
N ASP A 74 -7.72 5.50 -4.82
CA ASP A 74 -7.46 4.18 -4.25
C ASP A 74 -5.94 3.96 -4.04
N LEU A 75 -5.10 4.82 -4.62
CA LEU A 75 -3.64 4.77 -4.44
C LEU A 75 -3.26 4.99 -2.97
N HIS A 76 -2.50 4.05 -2.43
CA HIS A 76 -2.01 4.06 -1.06
C HIS A 76 -0.70 3.27 -0.93
N ILE A 77 0.01 3.51 0.16
CA ILE A 77 1.09 2.66 0.66
C ILE A 77 0.65 2.13 2.02
N THR A 78 0.58 0.81 2.17
CA THR A 78 0.22 0.19 3.44
C THR A 78 1.37 0.36 4.44
N VAL A 79 1.09 1.01 5.57
CA VAL A 79 2.01 1.00 6.72
C VAL A 79 1.94 -0.37 7.35
N ILE A 80 0.74 -0.80 7.74
CA ILE A 80 0.46 -2.12 8.30
C ILE A 80 -1.03 -2.47 8.14
N SER A 81 -1.34 -3.74 7.90
CA SER A 81 -2.70 -4.27 8.04
C SER A 81 -2.88 -4.74 9.48
N ILE A 82 -3.61 -3.97 10.27
CA ILE A 82 -3.86 -4.26 11.69
C ILE A 82 -4.74 -5.50 11.81
N ILE A 83 -5.80 -5.55 11.00
CA ILE A 83 -6.64 -6.71 10.80
C ILE A 83 -6.65 -7.01 9.31
N SER A 84 -6.08 -8.15 8.92
CA SER A 84 -6.10 -8.65 7.55
C SER A 84 -7.54 -8.76 7.04
N CYS A 85 -7.76 -8.49 5.75
CA CYS A 85 -9.10 -8.57 5.18
C CYS A 85 -9.63 -10.01 5.16
N TYR A 86 -10.83 -10.24 5.68
CA TYR A 86 -11.54 -11.52 5.65
C TYR A 86 -13.04 -11.31 5.46
N ASP A 87 -13.73 -12.35 4.98
CA ASP A 87 -15.19 -12.31 4.78
C ASP A 87 -15.94 -12.37 6.12
N GLY A 88 -16.93 -11.50 6.31
CA GLY A 88 -17.66 -11.36 7.57
C GLY A 88 -16.96 -10.47 8.60
N PHE A 89 -16.00 -9.64 8.20
CA PHE A 89 -15.46 -8.59 9.07
C PHE A 89 -16.56 -7.59 9.45
N ASP A 90 -16.73 -7.34 10.76
CA ASP A 90 -17.81 -6.51 11.29
C ASP A 90 -17.25 -5.33 12.11
N MET A 91 -17.52 -4.12 11.62
CA MET A 91 -17.13 -2.88 12.29
C MET A 91 -17.80 -2.68 13.65
N ALA A 92 -18.94 -3.33 13.94
CA ALA A 92 -19.57 -3.26 15.25
C ALA A 92 -18.70 -3.85 16.37
N MET A 93 -17.73 -4.72 16.03
CA MET A 93 -16.77 -5.30 16.97
C MET A 93 -15.53 -4.41 17.19
N ILE A 94 -15.41 -3.29 16.46
CA ILE A 94 -14.21 -2.45 16.45
C ILE A 94 -14.42 -1.19 17.30
N ASN A 95 -13.66 -1.07 18.38
CA ASN A 95 -13.58 0.14 19.19
C ASN A 95 -12.61 1.16 18.56
N VAL A 96 -13.05 1.89 17.53
CA VAL A 96 -12.22 2.86 16.79
C VAL A 96 -11.42 3.80 17.71
N PRO A 97 -12.02 4.43 18.76
CA PRO A 97 -11.25 5.25 19.70
C PRO A 97 -10.05 4.53 20.36
N ALA A 98 -10.20 3.25 20.73
CA ALA A 98 -9.11 2.49 21.34
C ALA A 98 -7.97 2.22 20.35
N TYR A 99 -8.28 1.84 19.11
CA TYR A 99 -7.28 1.68 18.05
C TYR A 99 -6.56 3.00 17.78
N SER A 100 -7.31 4.10 17.63
CA SER A 100 -6.73 5.41 17.37
C SER A 100 -5.80 5.86 18.50
N ASN A 101 -6.19 5.66 19.76
CA ASN A 101 -5.33 6.01 20.90
C ASN A 101 -4.03 5.20 20.92
N LEU A 102 -4.09 3.89 20.66
CA LEU A 102 -2.90 3.03 20.64
C LEU A 102 -1.95 3.39 19.49
N ILE A 103 -2.50 3.67 18.29
CA ILE A 103 -1.72 4.14 17.15
C ILE A 103 -1.07 5.49 17.48
N LYS A 104 -1.83 6.45 18.02
CA LYS A 104 -1.31 7.77 18.39
C LYS A 104 -0.13 7.68 19.38
N GLN A 105 -0.21 6.79 20.37
CA GLN A 105 0.90 6.54 21.30
C GLN A 105 2.13 5.98 20.59
N SER A 106 1.91 5.05 19.64
CA SER A 106 2.98 4.48 18.81
C SER A 106 3.65 5.51 17.91
N LEU A 107 2.98 6.63 17.61
CA LEU A 107 3.48 7.69 16.74
C LEU A 107 4.37 8.74 17.43
N GLN A 108 4.34 8.86 18.76
CA GLN A 108 4.98 9.97 19.51
C GLN A 108 6.50 10.14 19.31
N LYS A 109 7.18 9.14 18.75
CA LYS A 109 8.64 9.17 18.48
C LYS A 109 8.96 8.84 17.02
N THR A 110 7.98 9.01 16.14
CA THR A 110 8.17 8.74 14.71
C THR A 110 8.94 9.91 14.11
N PRO A 111 10.16 9.71 13.59
CA PRO A 111 10.85 10.76 12.87
C PRO A 111 10.08 11.08 11.57
N GLU A 112 10.43 12.19 10.94
CA GLU A 112 9.91 12.54 9.63
C GLU A 112 10.11 11.38 8.64
N ILE A 113 9.06 11.02 7.91
CA ILE A 113 9.10 9.96 6.91
C ILE A 113 9.07 10.62 5.53
N SER A 114 10.07 10.32 4.70
CA SER A 114 10.13 10.71 3.30
C SER A 114 10.28 9.47 2.43
N ILE A 115 9.44 9.37 1.39
CA ILE A 115 9.38 8.21 0.50
C ILE A 115 9.72 8.65 -0.92
N SER A 116 10.77 8.05 -1.48
CA SER A 116 11.12 8.15 -2.89
C SER A 116 10.48 7.02 -3.69
N CYS A 117 9.53 7.37 -4.57
CA CYS A 117 8.87 6.43 -5.45
C CYS A 117 9.66 6.30 -6.75
N ARG A 118 10.37 5.18 -6.93
CA ARG A 118 11.24 4.97 -8.10
C ARG A 118 11.15 3.53 -8.57
N GLY A 119 10.98 3.35 -9.88
CA GLY A 119 10.91 2.05 -10.48
C GLY A 119 9.62 1.30 -10.19
N ILE A 120 9.46 0.18 -10.86
CA ILE A 120 8.34 -0.73 -10.66
C ILE A 120 8.85 -2.11 -10.29
N THR A 121 8.07 -2.81 -9.47
CA THR A 121 8.25 -4.24 -9.21
C THR A 121 6.96 -4.97 -9.60
N ALA A 122 6.98 -6.30 -9.56
CA ALA A 122 5.83 -7.13 -9.82
C ALA A 122 5.64 -8.17 -8.72
N SER A 123 4.40 -8.62 -8.57
CA SER A 123 4.05 -9.91 -7.98
C SER A 123 3.40 -10.77 -9.08
N PRO A 124 3.12 -12.07 -8.84
CA PRO A 124 2.34 -12.85 -9.80
C PRO A 124 0.96 -12.25 -10.11
N SER A 125 0.36 -11.44 -9.22
CA SER A 125 -1.00 -10.92 -9.38
C SER A 125 -1.07 -9.41 -9.70
N CYS A 126 0.03 -8.67 -9.61
CA CYS A 126 0.00 -7.20 -9.73
C CYS A 126 1.32 -6.55 -10.14
N ILE A 127 1.23 -5.28 -10.55
CA ILE A 127 2.37 -4.36 -10.69
C ILE A 127 2.31 -3.34 -9.57
N MET A 128 3.48 -3.01 -9.01
CA MET A 128 3.63 -2.08 -7.90
C MET A 128 4.70 -1.03 -8.20
N VAL A 129 4.48 0.19 -7.73
CA VAL A 129 5.53 1.21 -7.66
C VAL A 129 6.36 0.97 -6.41
N GLN A 130 7.68 1.00 -6.54
CA GLN A 130 8.59 0.79 -5.41
C GLN A 130 8.76 2.08 -4.62
N GLY A 131 8.83 1.97 -3.29
CA GLY A 131 9.10 3.09 -2.40
C GLY A 131 10.36 2.83 -1.58
N PHE A 132 11.24 3.82 -1.58
CA PHE A 132 12.51 3.81 -0.86
C PHE A 132 12.51 4.90 0.21
N LEU A 133 13.13 4.60 1.35
CA LEU A 133 13.35 5.53 2.44
C LEU A 133 14.85 5.67 2.66
N ASN A 134 15.27 6.85 3.12
CA ASN A 134 16.68 7.13 3.42
C ASN A 134 17.14 6.54 4.76
N ASP A 135 16.21 6.02 5.57
CA ASP A 135 16.47 5.49 6.91
C ASP A 135 15.49 4.36 7.27
N ALA A 136 15.51 3.94 8.54
CA ALA A 136 14.64 2.89 9.08
C ALA A 136 13.30 3.40 9.66
N SER A 137 12.95 4.68 9.46
CA SER A 137 11.79 5.34 10.09
C SER A 137 10.49 4.55 10.01
N LEU A 138 10.07 4.16 8.81
CA LEU A 138 8.83 3.41 8.59
C LEU A 138 8.87 2.00 9.19
N ASN A 139 10.04 1.34 9.18
CA ASN A 139 10.17 0.01 9.78
C ASN A 139 10.15 0.09 11.31
N ASN A 140 10.81 1.09 11.90
CA ASN A 140 10.73 1.34 13.34
C ASN A 140 9.28 1.65 13.76
N LEU A 141 8.54 2.43 12.97
CA LEU A 141 7.12 2.66 13.21
C LEU A 141 6.32 1.35 13.17
N ARG A 142 6.53 0.51 12.16
CA ARG A 142 5.87 -0.81 12.06
C ARG A 142 6.18 -1.68 13.27
N ASP A 143 7.43 -1.72 13.72
CA ASP A 143 7.85 -2.53 14.87
C ASP A 143 7.24 -2.01 16.18
N ASN A 144 7.15 -0.68 16.34
CA ASN A 144 6.45 -0.07 17.47
C ASN A 144 4.95 -0.42 17.47
N LEU A 145 4.28 -0.34 16.31
CA LEU A 145 2.88 -0.72 16.17
C LEU A 145 2.68 -2.20 16.53
N ARG A 146 3.51 -3.10 15.99
CA ARG A 146 3.48 -4.53 16.35
C ARG A 146 3.61 -4.75 17.84
N ALA A 147 4.59 -4.12 18.48
CA ALA A 147 4.81 -4.24 19.91
C ALA A 147 3.62 -3.70 20.72
N ALA A 148 3.06 -2.56 20.34
CA ALA A 148 1.92 -1.95 21.02
C ALA A 148 0.67 -2.82 20.95
N PHE A 149 0.30 -3.30 19.75
CA PHE A 149 -0.88 -4.14 19.56
C PHE A 149 -0.75 -5.53 20.18
N LYS A 150 0.44 -6.14 20.11
CA LYS A 150 0.72 -7.42 20.77
C LYS A 150 0.54 -7.34 22.29
N ASN A 151 0.77 -6.18 22.90
CA ASN A 151 0.60 -5.94 24.33
C ASN A 151 -0.77 -5.34 24.69
N SER A 152 -1.74 -5.36 23.76
CA SER A 152 -3.09 -4.86 23.95
C SER A 152 -4.12 -5.99 23.80
N ASP A 153 -5.34 -5.77 24.29
CA ASP A 153 -6.46 -6.68 24.09
C ASP A 153 -7.23 -6.42 22.78
N LEU A 154 -6.72 -5.53 21.92
CA LEU A 154 -7.36 -5.22 20.63
C LEU A 154 -7.13 -6.36 19.65
N GLN A 155 -8.19 -6.72 18.91
CA GLN A 155 -8.10 -7.69 17.82
C GLN A 155 -7.05 -7.23 16.79
N GLN A 156 -6.20 -8.16 16.39
CA GLN A 156 -5.21 -7.94 15.35
C GLN A 156 -4.86 -9.27 14.69
N SER A 157 -4.48 -9.21 13.42
CA SER A 157 -3.95 -10.33 12.64
C SER A 157 -2.75 -9.89 11.82
N MET A 158 -1.91 -9.04 12.43
CA MET A 158 -0.71 -8.50 11.81
C MET A 158 0.27 -9.62 11.48
N ASP A 159 0.86 -9.50 10.30
CA ASP A 159 1.89 -10.39 9.77
C ASP A 159 1.48 -11.87 9.57
N GLU A 160 0.23 -12.28 9.83
CA GLU A 160 -0.25 -13.64 9.55
C GLU A 160 -0.09 -14.03 8.08
N ARG A 161 -0.29 -13.07 7.18
CA ARG A 161 -0.13 -13.27 5.73
C ARG A 161 1.32 -13.13 5.27
N TYR A 162 2.01 -12.08 5.74
CA TYR A 162 3.44 -11.83 5.55
C TYR A 162 3.86 -10.60 6.36
N VAL A 163 5.14 -10.53 6.73
CA VAL A 163 5.72 -9.33 7.35
C VAL A 163 5.98 -8.27 6.29
N ILE A 164 5.28 -7.13 6.40
CA ILE A 164 5.50 -6.01 5.47
C ILE A 164 6.81 -5.27 5.81
N HIS A 165 7.66 -5.13 4.80
CA HIS A 165 8.94 -4.42 4.91
C HIS A 165 9.15 -3.35 3.83
N THR A 166 8.37 -3.37 2.76
CA THR A 166 8.49 -2.46 1.62
C THR A 166 7.47 -1.32 1.71
N ALA A 167 7.76 -0.18 1.09
CA ALA A 167 6.85 0.96 1.01
C ALA A 167 6.23 1.06 -0.40
N HIS A 168 5.64 -0.03 -0.87
CA HIS A 168 5.13 -0.12 -2.23
C HIS A 168 3.68 0.36 -2.34
N ALA A 169 3.30 0.83 -3.53
CA ALA A 169 1.91 1.07 -3.91
C ALA A 169 1.52 0.07 -4.99
N THR A 170 0.45 -0.71 -4.78
CA THR A 170 -0.14 -1.52 -5.86
C THR A 170 -0.90 -0.58 -6.79
N VAL A 171 -0.64 -0.66 -8.10
CA VAL A 171 -1.20 0.29 -9.08
C VAL A 171 -1.98 -0.40 -10.21
N PHE A 172 -1.78 -1.71 -10.37
CA PHE A 172 -2.39 -2.52 -11.42
C PHE A 172 -2.53 -3.95 -10.94
N ARG A 173 -3.63 -4.61 -11.27
CA ARG A 173 -3.87 -6.05 -11.00
C ARG A 173 -4.30 -6.77 -12.27
N PHE A 174 -3.85 -8.02 -12.42
CA PHE A 174 -4.35 -8.88 -13.48
C PHE A 174 -5.79 -9.27 -13.15
N SER A 175 -6.75 -8.76 -13.90
CA SER A 175 -8.18 -9.12 -13.74
C SER A 175 -8.68 -10.02 -14.86
N GLN A 176 -7.93 -10.10 -15.97
CA GLN A 176 -8.20 -10.94 -17.14
C GLN A 176 -6.88 -11.42 -17.77
N PRO A 177 -6.89 -12.44 -18.65
CA PRO A 177 -5.71 -12.80 -19.42
C PRO A 177 -5.18 -11.63 -20.27
N LEU A 178 -3.87 -11.41 -20.25
CA LEU A 178 -3.17 -10.47 -21.12
C LEU A 178 -3.28 -10.92 -22.58
N GLN A 179 -3.74 -10.02 -23.45
CA GLN A 179 -3.81 -10.27 -24.90
C GLN A 179 -2.43 -10.15 -25.57
N GLU A 180 -1.54 -9.30 -25.02
CA GLU A 180 -0.28 -8.90 -25.63
C GLU A 180 0.87 -8.92 -24.60
N THR A 181 1.12 -10.08 -23.99
CA THR A 181 2.10 -10.27 -22.90
C THR A 181 3.47 -9.66 -23.20
N LYS A 182 4.00 -9.83 -24.41
CA LYS A 182 5.31 -9.26 -24.80
C LYS A 182 5.30 -7.73 -24.82
N LYS A 183 4.23 -7.11 -25.32
CA LYS A 183 4.10 -5.64 -25.34
C LYS A 183 3.93 -5.09 -23.93
N PHE A 184 3.14 -5.78 -23.10
CA PHE A 184 2.98 -5.47 -21.68
C PHE A 184 4.32 -5.48 -20.95
N LEU A 185 5.08 -6.58 -21.05
CA LEU A 185 6.37 -6.72 -20.39
C LEU A 185 7.39 -5.67 -20.85
N LYS A 186 7.44 -5.37 -22.15
CA LYS A 186 8.28 -4.30 -22.69
C LYS A 186 7.88 -2.91 -22.17
N MET A 187 6.58 -2.68 -21.92
CA MET A 187 6.12 -1.42 -21.31
C MET A 187 6.55 -1.35 -19.84
N VAL A 188 6.35 -2.42 -19.08
CA VAL A 188 6.77 -2.56 -17.68
C VAL A 188 8.29 -2.33 -17.55
N GLU A 189 9.10 -2.99 -18.35
CA GLU A 189 10.57 -2.86 -18.32
C GLU A 189 11.07 -1.41 -18.49
N LYS A 190 10.43 -0.61 -19.36
CA LYS A 190 10.75 0.81 -19.55
C LYS A 190 10.60 1.66 -18.28
N TYR A 191 9.83 1.18 -17.32
CA TYR A 191 9.55 1.85 -16.06
C TYR A 191 10.28 1.24 -14.86
N SER A 192 11.17 0.28 -15.08
CA SER A 192 11.89 -0.45 -14.02
C SER A 192 12.71 0.44 -13.06
N ASP A 193 13.21 1.59 -13.52
CA ASP A 193 13.91 2.60 -12.70
C ASP A 193 13.33 4.02 -12.87
N TYR A 194 12.08 4.14 -13.32
CA TYR A 194 11.46 5.46 -13.55
C TYR A 194 11.24 6.21 -12.25
N ASN A 195 11.62 7.49 -12.19
CA ASN A 195 11.39 8.32 -11.01
C ASN A 195 9.95 8.88 -11.01
N PHE A 196 9.09 8.36 -10.14
CA PHE A 196 7.71 8.85 -9.94
C PHE A 196 7.65 10.07 -8.99
N GLY A 197 8.77 10.40 -8.33
CA GLY A 197 8.89 11.53 -7.43
C GLY A 197 9.17 11.11 -5.99
N THR A 198 9.36 12.11 -5.13
CA THR A 198 9.59 11.93 -3.69
C THR A 198 8.65 12.83 -2.92
N PHE A 199 8.17 12.37 -1.78
CA PHE A 199 7.26 13.14 -0.94
C PHE A 199 7.50 12.88 0.55
N LYS A 200 7.23 13.90 1.36
CA LYS A 200 7.12 13.79 2.81
C LYS A 200 5.73 13.25 3.18
N VAL A 201 5.69 12.35 4.14
CA VAL A 201 4.45 11.83 4.71
C VAL A 201 3.94 12.81 5.76
N ASN A 202 2.87 13.51 5.44
CA ASN A 202 2.28 14.51 6.34
C ASN A 202 1.24 13.90 7.28
N ALA A 203 0.59 12.80 6.88
CA ALA A 203 -0.43 12.13 7.67
C ALA A 203 -0.48 10.62 7.40
N LEU A 204 -0.99 9.87 8.39
CA LEU A 204 -1.40 8.48 8.28
C LEU A 204 -2.92 8.37 8.43
N GLU A 205 -3.53 7.43 7.72
CA GLU A 205 -4.97 7.20 7.80
C GLU A 205 -5.25 5.80 8.36
N LEU A 206 -6.04 5.72 9.44
CA LEU A 206 -6.68 4.48 9.86
C LEU A 206 -7.94 4.30 9.01
N VAL A 207 -8.00 3.20 8.27
CA VAL A 207 -9.08 2.93 7.31
C VAL A 207 -9.72 1.58 7.60
N HIS A 208 -11.06 1.57 7.60
CA HIS A 208 -11.83 0.37 7.28
C HIS A 208 -11.77 0.21 5.76
N ASN A 209 -11.24 -0.90 5.28
CA ASN A 209 -10.97 -1.07 3.85
C ASN A 209 -11.42 -2.42 3.34
N ASP A 210 -11.87 -2.45 2.09
CA ASP A 210 -11.99 -3.68 1.35
C ASP A 210 -10.59 -4.17 0.90
N TRP A 211 -10.53 -5.38 0.33
CA TRP A 211 -9.27 -6.00 -0.11
C TRP A 211 -8.41 -5.13 -1.06
N TYR A 212 -9.03 -4.22 -1.80
CA TYR A 212 -8.36 -3.38 -2.79
C TYR A 212 -8.19 -1.93 -2.35
N HIS A 213 -8.72 -1.52 -1.19
CA HIS A 213 -8.79 -0.11 -0.75
C HIS A 213 -9.53 0.80 -1.74
N ARG A 214 -10.60 0.30 -2.36
CA ARG A 214 -11.50 1.08 -3.21
C ARG A 214 -12.16 2.16 -2.37
N GLU A 215 -12.03 3.42 -2.75
CA GLU A 215 -12.59 4.55 -2.00
C GLU A 215 -14.10 4.38 -1.75
N LYS A 216 -14.85 3.95 -2.77
CA LYS A 216 -16.30 3.70 -2.66
C LYS A 216 -16.70 2.63 -1.61
N LEU A 217 -15.77 1.76 -1.20
CA LEU A 217 -15.99 0.68 -0.22
C LEU A 217 -15.10 0.84 1.03
N SER A 218 -14.33 1.91 1.12
CA SER A 218 -13.42 2.15 2.24
C SER A 218 -13.85 3.40 2.99
N THR A 219 -13.61 3.42 4.29
CA THR A 219 -13.94 4.58 5.14
C THR A 219 -12.74 4.97 5.96
N LYS A 220 -12.36 6.24 5.89
CA LYS A 220 -11.37 6.83 6.79
C LYS A 220 -11.99 6.96 8.18
N LEU A 221 -11.43 6.24 9.14
CA LEU A 221 -11.89 6.23 10.53
C LEU A 221 -11.17 7.27 11.38
N HIS A 222 -9.89 7.49 11.11
CA HIS A 222 -9.07 8.49 11.79
C HIS A 222 -7.90 8.92 10.92
N GLU A 223 -7.41 10.14 11.15
CA GLU A 223 -6.22 10.70 10.51
C GLU A 223 -5.23 11.13 11.60
N PHE A 224 -3.96 10.80 11.41
CA PHE A 224 -2.88 11.16 12.31
C PHE A 224 -1.91 12.08 11.58
N ASP A 225 -1.91 13.35 11.95
CA ASP A 225 -0.94 14.31 11.45
C ASP A 225 0.46 13.99 11.99
N LEU A 226 1.43 13.95 11.08
CA LEU A 226 2.86 13.77 11.39
C LEU A 226 3.63 15.10 11.34
N ASP A 227 3.00 16.19 10.90
CA ASP A 227 3.62 17.51 10.91
C ASP A 227 3.69 18.09 12.32
N SER A 228 4.83 17.87 12.96
CA SER A 228 5.21 18.55 14.21
C SER A 228 5.65 19.99 13.95
N SER A 229 4.69 20.88 13.70
CA SER A 229 4.83 22.32 13.96
C SER A 229 3.79 22.86 14.95
N ALA A 230 3.11 21.99 15.70
CA ALA A 230 2.11 22.38 16.69
C ALA A 230 2.25 21.60 18.01
N THR A 231 3.40 21.74 18.68
CA THR A 231 3.52 21.43 20.12
C THR A 231 4.64 22.27 20.72
N ASN A 232 4.42 23.59 20.75
CA ASN A 232 5.00 24.50 21.74
C ASN A 232 4.36 25.88 21.59
N SER A 233 3.20 26.07 22.20
CA SER A 233 2.80 27.39 22.68
C SER A 233 1.71 27.28 23.75
N LYS A 234 2.03 27.86 24.90
CA LYS A 234 1.15 28.23 26.03
C LYS A 234 0.90 27.16 27.11
N GLN A 235 1.93 26.91 27.91
CA GLN A 235 1.80 27.17 29.35
C GLN A 235 2.51 28.50 29.63
N GLY A 236 1.72 29.46 30.10
CA GLY A 236 2.10 30.81 30.51
C GLY A 236 0.86 31.45 31.09
#